data_AF-A0AAE5SZA4-F1
#
_entry.id   AF-A0AAE5SZA4-F1
#
_cell.length_a   1.000
_cell.length_b   1.000
_cell.length_c   1.000
_cell.angle_alpha   90.00
_cell.angle_beta   90.00
_cell.angle_gamma   90.00
#
_symmetry.space_group_name_H-M   'P 1'
#
loop_
_entity.id
_entity.type
_entity.pdbx_description
1 polymer ?
#
loop_
_entity_poly.entity_id
_entity_poly.type
_entity_poly.pdbx_seq_one_letter_code
_entity_poly.pdbx_strand_id
1 'polypeptide(L)' 'MDIFDVAKACNVSKSTVSRILNNHPYV' A
#
# COMPACT_ATOMS: atom_id res chain seq x y z
N MET A 1 5.76 8.85 -7.74
CA MET A 1 5.51 7.41 -7.49
C MET A 1 4.21 7.35 -6.75
N ASP A 2 3.13 6.99 -7.45
CA ASP A 2 1.81 6.95 -6.84
C ASP A 2 1.67 5.67 -6.00
N ILE A 3 0.87 5.71 -4.94
CA ILE A 3 0.63 4.53 -4.09
C ILE A 3 0.04 3.36 -4.88
N PHE A 4 -0.63 3.69 -5.98
CA PHE A 4 -1.20 2.73 -6.93
C PHE A 4 -0.15 2.07 -7.82
N ASP A 5 1.00 2.73 -8.04
CA ASP A 5 2.12 2.12 -8.75
C ASP A 5 2.77 1.04 -7.90
N VAL A 6 2.86 1.26 -6.59
CA VAL A 6 3.33 0.25 -5.61
C VAL A 6 2.38 -0.94 -5.57
N ALA A 7 1.07 -0.70 -5.58
CA ALA A 7 0.06 -1.75 -5.63
C ALA A 7 0.23 -2.64 -6.88
N LYS A 8 0.48 -2.02 -8.04
CA LYS A 8 0.73 -2.71 -9.31
C LYS A 8 2.06 -3.46 -9.31
N ALA A 9 3.13 -2.82 -8.86
CA ALA A 9 4.47 -3.40 -8.82
C ALA A 9 4.55 -4.61 -7.88
N CYS A 10 3.84 -4.55 -6.75
CA CYS A 10 3.79 -5.64 -5.78
C CYS A 10 2.64 -6.64 -6.04
N ASN A 11 1.86 -6.45 -7.12
CA ASN A 11 0.67 -7.25 -7.45
C ASN A 11 -0.30 -7.44 -6.27
N VAL A 12 -0.53 -6.38 -5.51
CA VAL A 12 -1.42 -6.35 -4.35
C VAL A 12 -2.57 -5.39 -4.59
N SER A 13 -3.70 -5.65 -3.94
CA SER A 13 -4.86 -4.78 -4.01
C SER A 13 -4.58 -3.42 -3.35
N LYS A 14 -5.22 -2.37 -3.87
CA LYS A 14 -5.13 -1.01 -3.30
C LYS A 14 -5.56 -0.97 -1.83
N SER A 15 -6.52 -1.81 -1.45
CA SER A 15 -6.98 -1.97 -0.07
C SER A 15 -5.91 -2.58 0.85
N THR A 16 -5.09 -3.50 0.34
CA THR A 16 -3.92 -4.03 1.07
C THR A 16 -2.88 -2.95 1.31
N VAL A 17 -2.54 -2.16 0.29
CA VAL A 17 -1.57 -1.05 0.44
C VAL A 17 -2.08 0.00 1.44
N SER A 18 -3.36 0.38 1.34
CA SER A 18 -4.00 1.30 2.27
C SER A 18 -4.01 0.76 3.71
N ARG A 19 -4.25 -0.55 3.91
CA ARG A 19 -4.14 -1.18 5.23
C ARG A 19 -2.72 -1.12 5.78
N ILE A 20 -1.70 -1.47 4.98
CA ILE A 20 -0.32 -1.50 5.46
C ILE A 20 0.14 -0.10 5.90
N LEU A 21 -0.23 0.93 5.15
CA LEU A 21 0.10 2.32 5.50
C LEU A 21 -0.66 2.84 6.73
N ASN A 22 -1.97 2.55 6.83
CA ASN A 22 -2.76 2.98 7.97
C ASN A 22 -2.53 2.16 9.24
N ASN A 23 -2.03 0.93 9.08
CA ASN A 23 -1.81 -0.01 10.17
C ASN A 23 -0.31 -0.14 10.50
N HIS A 24 0.46 0.91 10.20
CA HIS A 24 1.85 1.05 10.61
C HIS A 24 1.86 1.83 11.93
N PRO A 25 1.88 1.18 13.11
CA PRO A 25 2.00 1.87 14.41
C PRO A 25 3.38 2.50 14.66
N TYR A 26 4.26 2.47 13.67
CA TYR A 26 5.64 2.98 13.71
C TYR A 26 5.93 3.91 12.52
N VAL A 27 5.06 4.90 12.31
CA VAL A 27 5.40 6.14 11.59
C VAL A 27 5.32 7.31 12.54
#